data_AF-A0A2V6P417-F1
#
_entry.id   AF-A0A2V6P417-F1
#
_cell.length_a   1.000
_cell.length_b   1.000
_cell.length_c   1.000
_cell.angle_alpha   90.00
_cell.angle_beta   90.00
_cell.angle_gamma   90.00
#
_symmetry.space_group_name_H-M   'P 1'
#
loop_
_entity.id
_entity.type
_entity.pdbx_description
1 polymer ?
#
loop_
_entity_poly.entity_id
_entity_poly.type
_entity_poly.pdbx_seq_one_letter_code
_entity_poly.pdbx_strand_id
1 'polypeptide(L)'
;MLPGLIVGDRWFVVGEEGRRYSIVVRKRSDFRLEIVLSVDGRDVIDGRPASFRKRGYIVDPHRKLVVEGFRQSTDAVAAFRFGPVRESYAAEKYHNTRNVGVIGIALFNEVGSDPWTNEEVRRRLKANPFPGRFATPP
;
A
#
# COMPACT_ATOMS: atom_id res chain seq x y z
N MET A 1 -8.69 -11.39 -6.74
CA MET A 1 -8.93 -10.11 -6.04
C MET A 1 -10.01 -10.38 -5.01
N LEU A 2 -9.86 -9.89 -3.79
CA LEU A 2 -10.88 -10.03 -2.76
C LEU A 2 -12.02 -9.01 -3.03
N PRO A 3 -13.28 -9.35 -2.68
CA PRO A 3 -14.37 -8.39 -2.73
C PRO A 3 -14.11 -7.24 -1.75
N GLY A 4 -14.46 -6.02 -2.17
CA GLY A 4 -14.22 -4.81 -1.41
C GLY A 4 -15.38 -3.82 -1.49
N LEU A 5 -15.38 -2.91 -0.52
CA LEU A 5 -16.43 -1.93 -0.26
C LEU A 5 -15.74 -0.60 0.09
N ILE A 6 -16.26 0.51 -0.44
CA ILE A 6 -15.82 1.86 -0.06
C ILE A 6 -16.86 2.45 0.88
N VAL A 7 -16.45 2.89 2.07
CA VAL A 7 -17.29 3.66 3.01
C VAL A 7 -16.57 4.95 3.35
N GLY A 8 -17.12 6.07 2.88
CA GLY A 8 -16.46 7.38 2.99
C GLY A 8 -15.14 7.40 2.21
N ASP A 9 -14.05 7.67 2.91
CA ASP A 9 -12.68 7.70 2.40
C ASP A 9 -11.91 6.38 2.57
N ARG A 10 -12.55 5.35 3.15
CA ARG A 10 -11.90 4.08 3.49
C ARG A 10 -12.31 2.96 2.56
N TRP A 11 -11.33 2.11 2.27
CA TRP A 11 -11.48 0.89 1.49
C TRP A 11 -11.46 -0.30 2.45
N PHE A 12 -12.52 -1.08 2.40
CA PHE A 12 -12.67 -2.32 3.16
C PHE A 12 -12.56 -3.51 2.22
N VAL A 13 -11.92 -4.57 2.69
CA VAL A 13 -11.87 -5.86 2.01
C VAL A 13 -12.57 -6.88 2.89
N VAL A 14 -13.37 -7.74 2.28
CA VAL A 14 -14.04 -8.82 3.01
C VAL A 14 -13.11 -10.02 3.04
N GLY A 15 -12.77 -10.44 4.26
CA GLY A 15 -11.96 -11.62 4.53
C GLY A 15 -12.77 -12.71 5.23
N GLU A 16 -12.38 -13.96 5.03
CA GLU A 16 -12.89 -15.10 5.79
C GLU A 16 -11.86 -15.50 6.84
N GLU A 17 -12.29 -15.68 8.08
CA GLU A 17 -11.44 -16.09 9.20
C GLU A 17 -10.57 -17.30 8.85
N GLY A 18 -9.29 -17.25 9.24
CA GLY A 18 -8.28 -18.27 8.93
C GLY A 18 -7.70 -18.21 7.52
N ARG A 19 -8.36 -17.55 6.56
CA ARG A 19 -7.84 -17.48 5.18
C ARG A 19 -6.60 -16.61 5.08
N ARG A 20 -5.63 -17.11 4.32
CA ARG A 20 -4.44 -16.34 3.93
C ARG A 20 -4.77 -15.30 2.86
N TYR A 21 -4.06 -14.19 2.91
CA TYR A 21 -4.09 -13.19 1.84
C TYR A 21 -2.69 -12.67 1.55
N SER A 22 -2.55 -12.06 0.37
CA SER A 22 -1.33 -11.35 -0.02
C SER A 22 -1.68 -9.97 -0.54
N ILE A 23 -0.76 -9.03 -0.35
CA ILE A 23 -0.88 -7.68 -0.87
C ILE A 23 -0.08 -7.61 -2.16
N VAL A 24 -0.76 -7.24 -3.24
CA VAL A 24 -0.20 -7.17 -4.57
C VAL A 24 -0.18 -5.73 -5.03
N VAL A 25 1.01 -5.16 -5.18
CA VAL A 25 1.18 -3.83 -5.76
C VAL A 25 1.64 -3.98 -7.20
N ARG A 26 0.82 -3.50 -8.15
CA ARG A 26 1.14 -3.51 -9.58
C ARG A 26 1.57 -2.12 -9.99
N LYS A 27 2.84 -1.97 -10.32
CA LYS A 27 3.37 -0.71 -10.83
C LYS A 27 3.10 -0.63 -12.33
N ARG A 28 2.48 0.47 -12.76
CA ARG A 28 2.14 0.72 -14.16
C ARG A 28 2.96 1.84 -14.80
N SER A 29 3.72 2.58 -14.00
CA SER A 29 4.54 3.70 -14.43
C SER A 29 5.98 3.29 -14.77
N ASP A 30 6.69 4.23 -15.42
CA ASP A 30 8.00 4.00 -16.05
C ASP A 30 9.20 4.38 -15.16
N PHE A 31 8.97 4.83 -13.92
CA PHE A 31 10.01 5.33 -13.00
C PHE A 31 10.02 4.54 -11.69
N ARG A 32 11.17 4.21 -11.12
CA ARG A 32 11.27 3.38 -9.90
C ARG A 32 10.57 4.02 -8.68
N LEU A 33 10.00 3.17 -7.82
CA LEU A 33 9.32 3.60 -6.59
C LEU A 33 9.82 2.82 -5.39
N GLU A 34 9.98 3.50 -4.25
CA GLU A 34 10.07 2.88 -2.94
C GLU A 34 8.68 2.76 -2.33
N ILE A 35 8.34 1.57 -1.84
CA ILE A 35 7.04 1.24 -1.24
C ILE A 35 7.25 0.81 0.20
N VAL A 36 6.83 1.65 1.13
CA VAL A 36 6.77 1.31 2.56
C VAL A 36 5.38 0.78 2.85
N LEU A 37 5.30 -0.48 3.26
CA LEU A 37 4.05 -1.19 3.47
C LEU A 37 3.92 -1.59 4.94
N SER A 38 2.72 -1.42 5.49
CA SER A 38 2.41 -1.82 6.86
C SER A 38 1.11 -2.61 6.96
N VAL A 39 1.06 -3.52 7.93
CA VAL A 39 -0.13 -4.26 8.33
C VAL A 39 -0.20 -4.21 9.85
N ASP A 40 -1.36 -3.91 10.41
CA ASP A 40 -1.59 -3.80 11.86
C ASP A 40 -0.69 -2.74 12.54
N GLY A 41 -0.26 -1.72 11.79
CA GLY A 41 0.69 -0.70 12.25
C GLY A 41 2.15 -1.18 12.33
N ARG A 42 2.46 -2.34 11.76
CA ARG A 42 3.81 -2.92 11.70
C ARG A 42 4.34 -2.91 10.28
N ASP A 43 5.61 -2.58 10.16
CA ASP A 43 6.35 -2.68 8.90
C ASP A 43 6.45 -4.16 8.49
N VAL A 44 6.15 -4.46 7.23
CA VAL A 44 6.11 -5.85 6.75
C VAL A 44 7.48 -6.47 6.56
N ILE A 45 8.55 -5.66 6.48
CA ILE A 45 9.92 -6.12 6.29
C ILE A 45 10.53 -6.59 7.61
N ASP A 46 10.30 -5.89 8.72
CA ASP A 46 10.96 -6.19 10.01
C ASP A 46 10.01 -6.40 11.20
N GLY A 47 8.70 -6.24 11.01
CA GLY A 47 7.68 -6.42 12.05
C GLY A 47 7.71 -5.37 13.17
N ARG A 48 8.55 -4.33 13.09
CA ARG A 48 8.61 -3.22 14.05
C ARG A 48 7.55 -2.16 13.71
N PRO A 49 7.26 -1.19 14.60
CA PRO A 49 6.32 -0.11 14.28
C PRO A 49 6.65 0.54 12.92
N ALA A 50 5.62 0.72 12.10
CA ALA A 50 5.77 1.33 10.79
C ALA A 50 6.12 2.82 10.91
N SER A 51 6.91 3.33 9.96
CA SER A 51 7.26 4.75 9.87
C SER A 51 7.67 5.09 8.46
N PHE A 52 7.34 6.31 8.01
CA PHE A 52 7.74 6.83 6.70
C PHE A 52 9.26 6.97 6.53
N ARG A 53 10.03 6.93 7.62
CA ARG A 53 11.50 7.01 7.57
C ARG A 53 12.17 5.65 7.35
N LYS A 54 11.40 4.56 7.31
CA LYS A 54 11.93 3.21 7.12
C LYS A 54 12.13 2.92 5.64
N ARG A 55 13.05 2.01 5.36
CA ARG A 55 13.32 1.54 4.01
C ARG A 55 12.23 0.57 3.58
N GLY A 56 11.69 0.79 2.38
CA GLY A 56 10.66 -0.02 1.77
C GLY A 56 11.19 -0.93 0.66
N TYR A 57 10.28 -1.55 -0.07
CA TYR A 57 10.61 -2.30 -1.29
C TYR A 57 10.87 -1.35 -2.44
N ILE A 58 11.96 -1.57 -3.16
CA ILE A 58 12.22 -0.89 -4.42
C ILE A 58 11.56 -1.68 -5.55
N VAL A 59 10.67 -1.03 -6.30
CA VAL A 59 9.89 -1.65 -7.38
C VAL A 59 10.19 -0.97 -8.72
N ASP A 60 10.76 -1.75 -9.64
CA ASP A 60 11.11 -1.31 -10.98
C ASP A 60 9.89 -1.02 -11.87
N PRO A 61 10.07 -0.26 -12.97
CA PRO A 61 9.08 -0.07 -14.04
C PRO A 61 8.32 -1.34 -14.44
N HIS A 62 7.00 -1.23 -14.54
CA HIS A 62 6.08 -2.30 -14.93
C HIS A 62 6.17 -3.61 -14.12
N ARG A 63 6.81 -3.60 -12.94
CA ARG A 63 6.90 -4.77 -12.07
C ARG A 63 5.74 -4.87 -11.08
N LYS A 64 5.64 -6.05 -10.49
CA LYS A 64 4.69 -6.37 -9.42
C LYS A 64 5.46 -6.72 -8.16
N LEU A 65 5.03 -6.17 -7.03
CA LEU A 65 5.43 -6.58 -5.68
C LEU A 65 4.33 -7.49 -5.09
N VAL A 66 4.73 -8.59 -4.47
CA VAL A 66 3.84 -9.48 -3.70
C VAL A 66 4.38 -9.57 -2.28
N VAL A 67 3.53 -9.25 -1.31
CA VAL A 67 3.84 -9.37 0.12
C VAL A 67 2.84 -10.34 0.73
N GLU A 68 3.33 -11.50 1.17
CA GLU A 68 2.48 -12.59 1.68
C GLU A 68 2.42 -12.64 3.21
N GLY A 69 3.29 -11.91 3.90
CA GLY A 69 3.40 -11.94 5.35
C GLY A 69 4.48 -11.02 5.90
N PHE A 70 4.60 -11.00 7.23
CA PHE A 70 5.72 -10.33 7.91
C PHE A 70 6.99 -11.15 7.73
N ARG A 71 8.09 -10.50 7.33
CA ARG A 71 9.41 -11.14 7.37
C ARG A 71 9.88 -11.28 8.81
N GLN A 72 10.18 -12.50 9.21
CA GLN A 72 10.81 -12.81 10.50
C GLN A 72 12.32 -13.04 10.33
N SER A 73 12.77 -13.45 9.15
CA SER A 73 14.18 -13.58 8.77
C SER A 73 14.35 -13.52 7.24
N THR A 74 15.52 -13.90 6.71
CA THR A 74 15.74 -14.10 5.27
C THR A 74 14.82 -15.16 4.67
N ASP A 75 14.47 -16.17 5.47
CA ASP A 75 13.85 -17.41 5.01
C ASP A 75 12.47 -17.68 5.65
N ALA A 76 12.14 -17.00 6.75
CA ALA A 76 10.87 -17.18 7.46
C ALA A 76 9.89 -16.03 7.18
N VAL A 77 8.70 -16.39 6.66
CA VAL A 77 7.58 -15.49 6.40
C VAL A 77 6.38 -15.92 7.25
N ALA A 78 5.94 -15.03 8.13
CA ALA A 78 4.68 -15.19 8.86
C ALA A 78 3.53 -14.72 7.98
N ALA A 79 2.90 -15.65 7.27
CA ALA A 79 1.84 -15.37 6.31
C ALA A 79 0.67 -14.59 6.93
N PHE A 80 0.18 -13.57 6.24
CA PHE A 80 -1.01 -12.85 6.66
C PHE A 80 -2.23 -13.76 6.65
N ARG A 81 -3.08 -13.61 7.65
CA ARG A 81 -4.35 -14.30 7.77
C ARG A 81 -5.42 -13.35 8.28
N PHE A 82 -6.64 -13.52 7.81
CA PHE A 82 -7.79 -12.91 8.46
C PHE A 82 -8.07 -13.64 9.76
N GLY A 83 -8.34 -12.89 10.82
CA GLY A 83 -8.59 -13.45 12.13
C GLY A 83 -9.27 -12.42 13.03
N PRO A 84 -9.88 -12.86 14.14
CA PRO A 84 -10.49 -11.96 15.10
C PRO A 84 -9.40 -11.14 15.82
N VAL A 85 -9.76 -9.93 16.27
CA VAL A 85 -8.81 -9.01 16.92
C VAL A 85 -8.03 -9.65 18.08
N ARG A 86 -8.70 -10.53 18.85
CA ARG A 86 -8.12 -11.28 19.98
C ARG A 86 -6.97 -12.22 19.58
N GLU A 87 -6.94 -12.70 18.34
CA GLU A 87 -5.91 -13.60 17.79
C GLU A 87 -4.92 -12.82 16.89
N SER A 88 -5.02 -11.49 16.82
CA SER A 88 -4.14 -10.70 15.96
C SER A 88 -2.72 -10.66 16.51
N TYR A 89 -1.73 -10.66 15.61
CA TYR A 89 -0.31 -10.59 15.99
C TYR A 89 0.01 -9.35 16.85
N ALA A 90 -0.67 -8.23 16.60
CA ALA A 90 -0.52 -7.02 17.39
C ALA A 90 -1.12 -7.15 18.81
N ALA A 91 -2.21 -7.89 18.98
CA ALA A 91 -2.79 -8.19 20.28
C ALA A 91 -1.89 -9.14 21.09
N GLU A 92 -1.44 -10.24 20.47
CA GLU A 92 -0.62 -11.25 21.13
C GLU A 92 0.74 -10.72 21.57
N LYS A 93 1.40 -9.93 20.71
CA LYS A 93 2.79 -9.54 20.94
C LYS A 93 2.96 -8.20 21.65
N TYR A 94 1.98 -7.31 21.58
CA TYR A 94 2.16 -5.92 22.00
C TYR A 94 0.95 -5.29 22.71
N HIS A 95 -0.15 -6.02 22.92
CA HIS A 95 -1.38 -5.56 23.57
C HIS A 95 -1.92 -4.21 23.05
N ASN A 96 -1.63 -3.87 21.79
CA ASN A 96 -2.10 -2.66 21.13
C ASN A 96 -2.87 -3.05 19.88
N THR A 97 -4.21 -2.91 19.96
CA THR A 97 -5.15 -3.37 18.94
C THR A 97 -5.65 -2.25 18.02
N ARG A 98 -5.20 -1.01 18.24
CA ARG A 98 -5.78 0.17 17.55
C ARG A 98 -5.69 0.08 16.03
N ASN A 99 -4.63 -0.53 15.51
CA ASN A 99 -4.37 -0.60 14.07
C ASN A 99 -4.70 -1.95 13.45
N VAL A 100 -5.27 -2.90 14.22
CA VAL A 100 -5.57 -4.25 13.73
C VAL A 100 -6.52 -4.18 12.53
N GLY A 101 -6.15 -4.89 11.46
CA GLY A 101 -6.86 -4.91 10.18
C GLY A 101 -6.53 -3.74 9.24
N VAL A 102 -5.67 -2.79 9.64
CA VAL A 102 -5.30 -1.65 8.80
C VAL A 102 -4.07 -1.99 7.95
N ILE A 103 -4.22 -1.80 6.64
CA ILE A 103 -3.12 -1.88 5.66
C ILE A 103 -2.72 -0.46 5.26
N GLY A 104 -1.46 -0.09 5.51
CA GLY A 104 -0.88 1.18 5.10
C GLY A 104 0.07 1.01 3.92
N ILE A 105 0.00 1.91 2.95
CA ILE A 105 0.93 1.97 1.82
C ILE A 105 1.39 3.41 1.65
N ALA A 106 2.70 3.63 1.71
CA ALA A 106 3.33 4.90 1.37
C ALA A 106 4.25 4.70 0.16
N LEU A 107 4.16 5.60 -0.81
CA LEU A 107 4.90 5.56 -2.06
C LEU A 107 5.87 6.74 -2.09
N PHE A 108 7.13 6.47 -2.40
CA PHE A 108 8.18 7.46 -2.50
C PHE A 108 8.88 7.35 -3.85
N ASN A 109 9.13 8.49 -4.47
CA ASN A 109 9.97 8.57 -5.65
C ASN A 109 11.44 8.43 -5.25
N GLU A 110 12.26 7.94 -6.16
CA GLU A 110 13.71 8.07 -6.00
C GLU A 110 14.10 9.55 -6.09
N VAL A 111 15.12 9.95 -5.33
CA VAL A 111 15.60 11.33 -5.35
C VAL A 111 16.05 11.66 -6.78
N GLY A 112 15.47 12.71 -7.36
CA GLY A 112 15.74 13.13 -8.74
C GLY A 112 14.93 12.39 -9.81
N SER A 113 14.07 11.43 -9.43
CA SER A 113 13.19 10.71 -10.37
C SER A 113 11.74 11.18 -10.31
N ASP A 114 11.45 12.30 -9.65
CA ASP A 114 10.07 12.81 -9.55
C ASP A 114 9.57 13.19 -10.95
N PRO A 115 8.65 12.43 -11.54
CA PRO A 115 8.13 12.74 -12.87
C PRO A 115 7.14 13.91 -12.80
N TRP A 116 6.74 14.32 -11.60
CA TRP A 116 5.77 15.36 -11.37
C TRP A 116 6.46 16.59 -10.82
N THR A 117 6.72 17.58 -11.67
CA THR A 117 7.07 18.90 -11.14
C THR A 117 5.88 19.43 -10.31
N ASN A 118 6.14 20.27 -9.30
CA ASN A 118 5.09 20.94 -8.54
C ASN A 118 4.11 21.73 -9.44
N GLU A 119 4.55 22.11 -10.64
CA GLU A 119 3.72 22.73 -11.68
C GLU A 119 2.80 21.71 -12.36
N GLU A 120 3.32 20.54 -12.76
CA GLU A 120 2.55 19.45 -13.36
C GLU A 120 1.46 18.91 -12.40
N VAL A 121 1.78 18.75 -11.11
CA VAL A 121 0.79 18.37 -10.07
C VAL A 121 -0.32 19.42 -9.97
N ARG A 122 0.03 20.70 -9.87
CA ARG A 122 -0.96 21.80 -9.78
C ARG A 122 -1.81 21.89 -11.05
N ARG A 123 -1.23 21.65 -12.22
CA ARG A 123 -1.93 21.65 -13.50
C ARG A 123 -2.94 20.51 -13.57
N ARG A 124 -2.56 19.30 -13.13
CA ARG A 124 -3.45 18.13 -13.08
C ARG A 124 -4.55 18.23 -12.05
N LEU A 125 -4.28 18.77 -10.87
CA LEU A 125 -5.30 19.02 -9.84
C LEU A 125 -6.35 20.04 -10.28
N LYS A 126 -5.98 20.97 -11.18
CA LYS A 126 -6.88 21.97 -11.77
C LYS A 126 -7.37 21.59 -13.17
N ALA A 127 -7.05 20.39 -13.65
CA ALA A 127 -7.46 19.97 -14.98
C ALA A 127 -8.98 19.80 -15.03
N ASN A 128 -9.62 20.50 -15.96
CA ASN A 128 -11.01 20.27 -16.29
C ASN A 128 -11.08 19.10 -17.28
N PRO A 129 -11.71 17.97 -16.95
CA PRO A 129 -11.84 16.83 -17.86
C PRO A 129 -12.74 17.12 -19.08
N PHE A 130 -13.45 18.26 -19.08
CA PHE A 130 -14.25 18.75 -20.21
C PHE A 130 -13.90 20.21 -20.53
N PRO A 131 -12.69 20.50 -21.04
CA PRO A 131 -12.31 21.85 -21.42
C PRO A 131 -12.95 22.21 -22.77
N GLY A 132 -14.00 23.05 -22.74
CA GLY A 132 -14.74 23.47 -23.93
C GLY A 132 -15.88 22.51 -24.31
N ARG A 133 -16.96 23.06 -24.87
CA ARG A 133 -18.19 22.29 -25.22
C ARG A 133 -18.10 21.57 -26.57
N PHE A 134 -17.10 21.87 -27.39
CA PHE A 134 -16.97 21.34 -28.75
C PHE A 134 -15.49 21.14 -29.12
N ALA A 135 -15.20 20.11 -29.90
CA ALA A 135 -13.86 19.86 -30.44
C ALA A 135 -13.58 20.78 -31.63
N THR A 136 -12.40 21.41 -31.66
CA THR A 136 -11.90 22.09 -32.85
C THR A 136 -11.35 21.03 -33.82
N PRO A 137 -11.79 20.96 -35.08
CA PRO A 137 -11.23 20.03 -36.07
C PRO A 137 -9.74 20.33 -36.35
N PRO A 138 -8.98 19.35 -36.87
CA PRO A 138 -7.55 19.51 -37.20
C PRO A 138 -7.30 20.53 -38.32
#